data_AF-A0A3C0HG55-F1
#
_entry.id   AF-A0A3C0HG55-F1
#
_cell.length_a   1.000
_cell.length_b   1.000
_cell.length_c   1.000
_cell.angle_alpha   90.00
_cell.angle_beta   90.00
_cell.angle_gamma   90.00
#
_symmetry.space_group_name_H-M   'P 1'
#
loop_
_entity.id
_entity.type
_entity.pdbx_description
1 polymer ?
#
loop_
_entity_poly.entity_id
_entity_poly.type
_entity_poly.pdbx_seq_one_letter_code
_entity_poly.pdbx_strand_id
1 'polypeptide(L)'
;MPRSGEIIRSVMISRYEDVEVEKAMGTIVTDRIIDVLSLLIVIGLAFILSFGKMNTYFKENMDLDNTLGRIVSFPALSALAVLGLVALHLIYRNWDKLLATMLGQKIYKIVSGFADGIKSIKDVENVSMFIFHSVMIWTMYYVMTYLCFLAFSPTADLGLVAGLTVFVFGSLGIVFPSPGGMGSYHYLVGEALGFYNISGADAFSFAMIVFISINLFCNIFFGLIFVILLPIISKKNTLNIARN
;
A
#
# COMPACT_ATOMS: atom_id res chain seq x y z
N MET A 1 -7.04 -7.04 -8.35
CA MET A 1 -8.29 -7.02 -9.13
C MET A 1 -9.04 -5.75 -8.74
N PRO A 2 -9.50 -4.93 -9.70
CA PRO A 2 -10.28 -3.73 -9.38
C PRO A 2 -11.50 -4.13 -8.57
N ARG A 3 -11.79 -3.39 -7.49
CA ARG A 3 -12.98 -3.65 -6.68
C ARG A 3 -14.20 -3.43 -7.58
N SER A 4 -15.18 -4.32 -7.53
CA SER A 4 -16.36 -4.26 -8.42
C SER A 4 -17.06 -2.89 -8.37
N GLY A 5 -17.02 -2.19 -7.23
CA GLY A 5 -17.56 -0.84 -7.07
C GLY A 5 -16.84 0.25 -7.87
N GLU A 6 -15.54 0.11 -8.16
CA GLU A 6 -14.78 1.08 -8.96
C GLU A 6 -15.10 0.96 -10.45
N ILE A 7 -15.33 -0.26 -10.93
CA ILE A 7 -15.80 -0.54 -12.30
C ILE A 7 -17.23 -0.02 -12.49
N ILE A 8 -18.10 -0.23 -11.50
CA ILE A 8 -19.47 0.30 -11.54
C ILE A 8 -19.45 1.84 -11.58
N ARG A 9 -18.56 2.48 -10.80
CA ARG A 9 -18.41 3.94 -10.80
C ARG A 9 -17.91 4.48 -12.14
N SER A 10 -16.89 3.88 -12.75
CA SER A 10 -16.37 4.34 -14.05
C SER A 10 -17.40 4.20 -15.17
N VAL A 11 -18.18 3.10 -15.15
CA VAL A 11 -19.30 2.90 -16.08
C VAL A 11 -20.41 3.93 -15.84
N MET A 12 -20.71 4.28 -14.59
CA MET A 12 -21.69 5.33 -14.29
C MET A 12 -21.20 6.71 -14.73
N ILE A 13 -19.96 7.10 -14.41
CA ILE A 13 -19.40 8.40 -14.81
C ILE A 13 -19.39 8.53 -16.33
N SER A 14 -18.98 7.50 -17.05
CA SER A 14 -19.03 7.49 -18.52
C SER A 14 -20.45 7.70 -19.07
N ARG A 15 -21.49 7.17 -18.41
CA ARG A 15 -22.89 7.41 -18.77
C ARG A 15 -23.40 8.81 -18.44
N TYR A 16 -22.83 9.49 -17.45
CA TYR A 16 -23.30 10.80 -16.98
C TYR A 16 -22.50 11.97 -17.54
N GLU A 17 -21.22 11.78 -17.89
CA GLU A 17 -20.30 12.86 -18.30
C GLU A 17 -19.78 12.74 -19.74
N ASP A 18 -20.34 11.86 -20.57
CA ASP A 18 -19.97 11.66 -21.99
C ASP A 18 -18.46 11.42 -22.21
N VAL A 19 -17.82 10.77 -21.23
CA VAL A 19 -16.40 10.38 -21.27
C VAL A 19 -16.30 8.93 -21.74
N GLU A 20 -15.40 8.65 -22.68
CA GLU A 20 -15.10 7.28 -23.14
C GLU A 20 -14.71 6.38 -21.96
N VAL A 21 -15.41 5.25 -21.81
CA VAL A 21 -15.17 4.26 -20.74
C VAL A 21 -13.68 3.85 -20.68
N GLU A 22 -13.03 3.76 -21.84
CA GLU A 22 -11.61 3.40 -21.98
C GLU A 22 -10.69 4.42 -21.30
N LYS A 23 -10.96 5.73 -21.44
CA LYS A 23 -10.20 6.78 -20.77
C LYS A 23 -10.41 6.76 -19.25
N ALA A 24 -11.66 6.61 -18.81
CA ALA A 24 -11.97 6.51 -17.38
C ALA A 24 -11.30 5.29 -16.72
N MET A 25 -11.24 4.16 -17.43
CA MET A 25 -10.54 2.95 -16.97
C MET A 25 -9.01 3.13 -17.00
N GLY A 26 -8.47 3.82 -18.00
CA GLY A 26 -7.05 4.17 -18.09
C GLY A 26 -6.56 5.00 -16.90
N THR A 27 -7.34 5.99 -16.46
CA THR A 27 -7.03 6.79 -15.27
C THR A 27 -6.96 5.93 -14.01
N ILE A 28 -7.95 5.04 -13.80
CA ILE A 28 -7.95 4.14 -12.63
C ILE A 28 -6.71 3.25 -12.60
N VAL A 29 -6.27 2.73 -13.75
CA VAL A 29 -5.06 1.91 -13.83
C VAL A 29 -3.82 2.73 -13.50
N THR A 30 -3.74 3.96 -14.00
CA THR A 30 -2.64 4.91 -13.74
C THR A 30 -2.53 5.22 -12.25
N ASP A 31 -3.66 5.53 -11.60
CA ASP A 31 -3.72 5.79 -10.15
C ASP A 31 -3.15 4.60 -9.35
N ARG A 32 -3.53 3.37 -9.72
CA ARG A 32 -3.04 2.16 -9.04
C ARG A 32 -1.55 1.94 -9.19
N ILE A 33 -1.00 2.24 -10.35
CA ILE A 33 0.44 2.08 -10.60
C ILE A 33 1.23 3.08 -9.76
N ILE A 34 0.74 4.31 -9.65
CA ILE A 34 1.32 5.35 -8.81
C ILE A 34 1.24 4.99 -7.33
N ASP A 35 0.12 4.43 -6.87
CA ASP A 35 -0.01 3.91 -5.50
C ASP A 35 1.04 2.83 -5.22
N VAL A 36 1.21 1.87 -6.14
CA VAL A 36 2.20 0.80 -5.99
C VAL A 36 3.63 1.34 -6.02
N LEU A 37 3.96 2.27 -6.90
CA LEU A 37 5.27 2.93 -6.92
C LEU A 37 5.56 3.67 -5.62
N SER A 38 4.58 4.42 -5.12
CA SER A 38 4.69 5.14 -3.85
C SER A 38 4.91 4.19 -2.69
N LEU A 39 4.16 3.09 -2.63
CA LEU A 39 4.35 2.03 -1.63
C LEU A 39 5.77 1.45 -1.69
N LEU A 40 6.30 1.15 -2.89
CA LEU A 40 7.65 0.62 -3.06
C LEU A 40 8.73 1.61 -2.59
N ILE A 41 8.56 2.90 -2.86
CA ILE A 41 9.47 3.95 -2.39
C ILE A 41 9.48 4.01 -0.86
N VAL A 42 8.30 4.04 -0.23
CA VAL A 42 8.17 4.12 1.23
C VAL A 42 8.71 2.84 1.90
N ILE A 43 8.48 1.67 1.31
CA ILE A 43 9.10 0.40 1.73
C ILE A 43 10.63 0.53 1.72
N GLY A 44 11.21 0.99 0.60
CA GLY A 44 12.66 1.18 0.47
C GLY A 44 13.22 2.12 1.54
N LEU A 45 12.55 3.25 1.78
CA LEU A 45 12.92 4.20 2.83
C LEU A 45 12.85 3.57 4.23
N ALA A 46 11.78 2.85 4.54
CA ALA A 46 11.62 2.18 5.83
C ALA A 46 12.71 1.14 6.07
N PHE A 47 13.07 0.35 5.05
CA PHE A 47 14.15 -0.63 5.15
C PHE A 47 15.51 0.02 5.41
N ILE A 48 15.85 1.10 4.70
CA ILE A 48 17.11 1.82 4.89
C ILE A 48 17.20 2.42 6.30
N LEU A 49 16.13 3.08 6.75
CA LEU A 49 16.13 3.81 8.02
C LEU A 49 15.98 2.91 9.25
N SER A 50 15.27 1.78 9.13
CA SER A 50 14.92 0.90 10.26
C SER A 50 15.82 -0.34 10.36
N PHE A 51 16.79 -0.48 9.45
CA PHE A 51 17.68 -1.65 9.35
C PHE A 51 18.33 -2.03 10.69
N GLY A 52 18.83 -1.04 11.45
CA GLY A 52 19.51 -1.29 12.73
C GLY A 52 18.62 -1.91 13.80
N LYS A 53 17.36 -1.46 13.90
CA LYS A 53 16.38 -1.96 14.87
C LYS A 53 15.89 -3.36 14.49
N MET A 54 15.57 -3.56 13.22
CA MET A 54 15.19 -4.86 12.68
C MET A 54 16.27 -5.92 12.92
N ASN A 55 17.54 -5.59 12.68
CA ASN A 55 18.68 -6.48 12.92
C ASN A 55 18.84 -6.85 14.41
N THR A 56 18.58 -5.91 15.32
CA THR A 56 18.67 -6.16 16.76
C THR A 56 17.56 -7.10 17.22
N TYR A 57 16.32 -6.81 16.80
CA TYR A 57 15.15 -7.64 17.13
C TYR A 57 15.30 -9.08 16.68
N PHE A 58 15.77 -9.30 15.44
CA PHE A 58 15.98 -10.64 14.94
C PHE A 58 17.00 -11.41 15.78
N LYS A 59 18.12 -10.78 16.16
CA LYS A 59 19.16 -11.41 17.01
C LYS A 59 18.67 -11.83 18.40
N GLU A 60 17.72 -11.08 18.96
CA GLU A 60 17.21 -11.31 20.31
C GLU A 60 16.06 -12.32 20.37
N ASN A 61 15.22 -12.40 19.31
CA ASN A 61 13.99 -13.19 19.31
C ASN A 61 14.07 -14.47 18.47
N MET A 62 14.95 -14.50 17.48
CA MET A 62 15.33 -15.74 16.83
C MET A 62 16.65 -16.17 17.48
N ASP A 63 16.74 -17.43 17.92
CA ASP A 63 17.93 -18.04 18.53
C ASP A 63 19.04 -18.14 17.45
N LEU A 64 19.56 -16.98 17.08
CA LEU A 64 20.41 -16.74 15.92
C LEU A 64 21.78 -17.33 16.16
N ASP A 65 22.19 -17.52 17.41
CA ASP A 65 23.55 -17.96 17.74
C ASP A 65 23.83 -19.41 17.29
N ASN A 66 22.83 -20.30 17.31
CA ASN A 66 23.06 -21.70 16.94
C ASN A 66 22.86 -22.01 15.44
N THR A 67 22.03 -21.24 14.72
CA THR A 67 21.73 -21.53 13.30
C THR A 67 22.17 -20.41 12.34
N LEU A 68 22.22 -19.16 12.81
CA LEU A 68 22.46 -17.98 12.00
C LEU A 68 23.80 -17.28 12.31
N GLY A 69 24.53 -17.61 13.37
CA GLY A 69 25.93 -17.19 13.58
C GLY A 69 26.84 -17.65 12.42
N ARG A 70 26.43 -18.71 11.71
CA ARG A 70 27.10 -19.23 10.50
C ARG A 70 26.57 -18.64 9.19
N ILE A 71 25.39 -18.03 9.20
CA ILE A 71 24.72 -17.49 8.01
C ILE A 71 24.86 -15.95 7.99
N VAL A 72 24.72 -15.26 9.11
CA VAL A 72 24.67 -13.78 9.22
C VAL A 72 26.04 -13.13 9.38
N SER A 73 27.14 -13.90 9.25
CA SER A 73 28.38 -13.25 8.85
C SER A 73 28.11 -12.55 7.50
N PHE A 74 28.59 -11.32 7.37
CA PHE A 74 28.50 -10.42 6.20
C PHE A 74 28.35 -11.10 4.80
N PRO A 75 28.93 -12.29 4.50
CA PRO A 75 28.62 -13.07 3.31
C PRO A 75 27.15 -13.42 3.01
N ALA A 76 26.22 -13.79 3.91
CA ALA A 76 24.91 -14.29 3.43
C ALA A 76 23.89 -13.21 3.07
N LEU A 77 23.95 -12.02 3.67
CA LEU A 77 23.13 -10.89 3.21
C LEU A 77 23.67 -10.35 1.87
N SER A 78 24.99 -10.35 1.70
CA SER A 78 25.60 -10.14 0.39
C SER A 78 25.30 -11.28 -0.59
N ALA A 79 25.16 -12.53 -0.12
CA ALA A 79 24.80 -13.66 -0.96
C ALA A 79 23.32 -13.64 -1.32
N LEU A 80 22.43 -13.09 -0.50
CA LEU A 80 21.01 -12.89 -0.83
C LEU A 80 20.84 -11.71 -1.80
N ALA A 81 21.61 -10.64 -1.65
CA ALA A 81 21.69 -9.56 -2.63
C ALA A 81 22.29 -10.04 -3.96
N VAL A 82 23.35 -10.85 -3.91
CA VAL A 82 23.97 -11.49 -5.09
C VAL A 82 23.05 -12.55 -5.68
N LEU A 83 22.32 -13.34 -4.89
CA LEU A 83 21.30 -14.28 -5.35
C LEU A 83 20.11 -13.54 -5.96
N GLY A 84 19.71 -12.39 -5.40
CA GLY A 84 18.69 -11.52 -5.95
C GLY A 84 19.11 -10.94 -7.29
N LEU A 85 20.37 -10.49 -7.42
CA LEU A 85 20.96 -10.02 -8.67
C LEU A 85 21.18 -11.14 -9.69
N VAL A 86 21.57 -12.34 -9.25
CA VAL A 86 21.73 -13.54 -10.09
C VAL A 86 20.37 -14.06 -10.53
N ALA A 87 19.34 -14.04 -9.66
CA ALA A 87 17.97 -14.36 -10.01
C ALA A 87 17.40 -13.35 -11.00
N LEU A 88 17.61 -12.04 -10.79
CA LEU A 88 17.29 -10.99 -11.76
C LEU A 88 18.02 -11.21 -13.09
N HIS A 89 19.31 -11.57 -13.05
CA HIS A 89 20.11 -11.85 -14.24
C HIS A 89 19.65 -13.13 -14.96
N LEU A 90 19.27 -14.18 -14.24
CA LEU A 90 18.74 -15.43 -14.81
C LEU A 90 17.32 -15.23 -15.37
N ILE A 91 16.49 -14.42 -14.71
CA ILE A 91 15.17 -14.01 -15.20
C ILE A 91 15.34 -13.18 -16.48
N TYR A 92 16.27 -12.22 -16.50
CA TYR A 92 16.59 -11.42 -17.68
C TYR A 92 17.16 -12.28 -18.82
N ARG A 93 18.08 -13.21 -18.52
CA ARG A 93 18.71 -14.08 -19.53
C ARG A 93 17.76 -15.14 -20.09
N ASN A 94 16.82 -15.62 -19.28
CA ASN A 94 15.85 -16.64 -19.67
C ASN A 94 14.46 -16.03 -19.90
N TRP A 95 14.36 -14.72 -20.11
CA TRP A 95 13.11 -13.99 -20.22
C TRP A 95 12.18 -14.60 -21.28
N ASP A 96 12.72 -14.99 -22.43
CA ASP A 96 11.99 -15.64 -23.52
C ASP A 96 11.44 -17.04 -23.14
N LYS A 97 12.14 -17.78 -22.28
CA LYS A 97 11.72 -19.11 -21.80
C LYS A 97 10.72 -19.03 -20.64
N LEU A 98 10.88 -18.03 -19.77
CA LEU A 98 9.93 -17.72 -18.70
C LEU A 98 8.60 -17.25 -19.29
N LEU A 99 8.62 -16.39 -20.30
CA LEU A 99 7.45 -15.93 -21.07
C LEU A 99 6.65 -17.05 -21.73
N ALA A 100 7.27 -18.20 -22.02
CA ALA A 100 6.58 -19.37 -22.56
C ALA A 100 5.78 -20.16 -21.50
N THR A 101 5.97 -19.88 -20.20
CA THR A 101 5.24 -20.53 -19.11
C THR A 101 4.00 -19.72 -18.70
N MET A 102 2.99 -20.40 -18.15
CA MET A 102 1.76 -19.76 -17.65
C MET A 102 2.04 -18.68 -16.59
N LEU A 103 3.07 -18.89 -15.77
CA LEU A 103 3.54 -17.94 -14.75
C LEU A 103 4.22 -16.72 -15.38
N GLY A 104 5.09 -16.91 -16.38
CA GLY A 104 5.77 -15.80 -17.04
C GLY A 104 4.85 -14.96 -17.92
N GLN A 105 3.83 -15.54 -18.58
CA GLN A 105 2.80 -14.73 -19.25
C GLN A 105 2.00 -13.86 -18.26
N LYS A 106 1.71 -14.40 -17.07
CA LYS A 106 1.02 -13.65 -16.01
C LYS A 106 1.88 -12.50 -15.47
N ILE A 107 3.18 -12.75 -15.26
CA ILE A 107 4.15 -11.73 -14.83
C ILE A 107 4.34 -10.69 -15.94
N TYR A 108 4.52 -11.10 -17.19
CA TYR A 108 4.65 -10.18 -18.32
C TYR A 108 3.44 -9.28 -18.46
N LYS A 109 2.22 -9.80 -18.35
CA LYS A 109 1.00 -8.99 -18.39
C LYS A 109 0.94 -7.96 -17.25
N ILE A 110 1.43 -8.31 -16.06
CA ILE A 110 1.54 -7.37 -14.93
C ILE A 110 2.58 -6.30 -15.23
N VAL A 111 3.77 -6.69 -15.70
CA VAL A 111 4.90 -5.78 -15.98
C VAL A 111 4.60 -4.87 -17.18
N SER A 112 4.02 -5.38 -18.26
CA SER A 112 3.62 -4.61 -19.43
C SER A 112 2.52 -3.62 -19.06
N GLY A 113 1.50 -4.05 -18.30
CA GLY A 113 0.46 -3.16 -17.79
C GLY A 113 1.03 -2.07 -16.87
N PHE A 114 2.04 -2.39 -16.07
CA PHE A 114 2.75 -1.42 -15.24
C PHE A 114 3.52 -0.40 -16.08
N ALA A 115 4.24 -0.86 -17.11
CA ALA A 115 4.96 0.00 -18.05
C ALA A 115 4.00 0.92 -18.84
N ASP A 116 2.84 0.40 -19.25
CA ASP A 116 1.83 1.16 -19.97
C ASP A 116 1.19 2.24 -19.08
N GLY A 117 0.90 1.93 -17.81
CA GLY A 117 0.40 2.96 -16.89
C GLY A 117 1.47 3.91 -16.35
N ILE A 118 2.77 3.59 -16.45
CA ILE A 118 3.83 4.60 -16.28
C ILE A 118 3.84 5.55 -17.47
N LYS A 119 3.64 5.04 -18.70
CA LYS A 119 3.60 5.88 -19.90
C LYS A 119 2.40 6.82 -19.90
N SER A 120 1.23 6.38 -19.42
CA SER A 120 0.03 7.22 -19.34
C SER A 120 0.16 8.41 -18.39
N ILE A 121 1.07 8.37 -17.41
CA ILE A 121 1.36 9.54 -16.54
C ILE A 121 1.82 10.73 -17.39
N LYS A 122 2.52 10.48 -18.52
CA LYS A 122 2.98 11.54 -19.42
C LYS A 122 1.84 12.25 -20.15
N ASP A 123 0.69 11.60 -20.26
CA ASP A 123 -0.50 12.14 -20.92
C ASP A 123 -1.37 12.96 -19.94
N VAL A 124 -0.96 13.07 -18.66
CA VAL A 124 -1.63 13.91 -17.66
C VAL A 124 -1.26 15.37 -17.89
N GLU A 125 -2.28 16.22 -18.00
CA GLU A 125 -2.16 17.66 -18.29
C GLU A 125 -1.21 18.40 -17.34
N ASN A 126 -1.19 18.01 -16.05
CA ASN A 126 -0.31 18.60 -15.05
C ASN A 126 0.35 17.54 -14.15
N VAL A 127 1.43 16.94 -14.65
CA VAL A 127 2.20 15.90 -13.97
C VAL A 127 2.74 16.37 -12.61
N SER A 128 3.15 17.63 -12.47
CA SER A 128 3.73 18.14 -11.22
C SER A 128 2.68 18.24 -10.11
N MET A 129 1.49 18.77 -10.42
CA MET A 129 0.37 18.78 -9.48
C MET A 129 -0.05 17.35 -9.13
N PHE A 130 -0.10 16.45 -10.10
CA PHE A 130 -0.45 15.06 -9.86
C PHE A 130 0.51 14.40 -8.85
N ILE A 131 1.82 14.48 -9.09
CA ILE A 131 2.85 13.92 -8.17
C ILE A 131 2.75 14.56 -6.78
N PHE A 132 2.56 15.88 -6.71
CA PHE A 132 2.39 16.58 -5.44
C PHE A 132 1.21 16.04 -4.63
N HIS A 133 0.06 15.84 -5.26
CA HIS A 133 -1.11 15.26 -4.58
C HIS A 133 -0.87 13.81 -4.16
N SER A 134 -0.22 12.99 -4.99
CA SER A 134 0.12 11.62 -4.61
C SER A 134 1.03 11.58 -3.38
N VAL A 135 2.12 12.35 -3.37
CA VAL A 135 3.03 12.43 -2.22
C VAL A 135 2.32 12.95 -0.98
N MET A 136 1.43 13.93 -1.14
CA MET A 136 0.67 14.50 -0.04
C MET A 136 -0.28 13.47 0.59
N ILE A 137 -0.99 12.67 -0.22
CA ILE A 137 -1.86 11.58 0.26
C ILE A 137 -1.06 10.58 1.10
N TRP A 138 0.08 10.12 0.60
CA TRP A 138 0.94 9.18 1.31
C TRP A 138 1.49 9.78 2.61
N THR A 139 1.87 11.05 2.59
CA THR A 139 2.32 11.79 3.77
C THR A 139 1.21 11.89 4.81
N MET A 140 -0.02 12.21 4.39
CA MET A 140 -1.17 12.29 5.30
C MET A 140 -1.50 10.93 5.91
N TYR A 141 -1.41 9.83 5.14
CA TYR A 141 -1.59 8.48 5.69
C TYR A 141 -0.51 8.12 6.71
N TYR A 142 0.75 8.47 6.43
CA TYR A 142 1.83 8.29 7.39
C TYR A 142 1.60 9.13 8.67
N VAL A 143 1.28 10.41 8.53
CA VAL A 143 1.00 11.31 9.65
C VAL A 143 -0.18 10.79 10.48
N MET A 144 -1.23 10.27 9.85
CA MET A 144 -2.35 9.65 10.55
C MET A 144 -1.87 8.48 11.43
N THR A 145 -1.07 7.56 10.89
CA THR A 145 -0.50 6.46 11.69
C THR A 145 0.38 6.98 12.83
N TYR A 146 1.19 8.02 12.58
CA TYR A 146 2.05 8.61 13.59
C TYR A 146 1.28 9.36 14.70
N LEU A 147 0.18 10.03 14.37
CA LEU A 147 -0.69 10.63 15.39
C LEU A 147 -1.33 9.57 16.29
N CYS A 148 -1.67 8.40 15.74
CA CYS A 148 -2.14 7.28 16.56
C CYS A 148 -1.07 6.78 17.54
N PHE A 149 0.23 6.83 17.17
CA PHE A 149 1.32 6.49 18.09
C PHE A 149 1.30 7.40 19.32
N LEU A 150 1.22 8.71 19.07
CA LEU A 150 1.20 9.73 20.12
C LEU A 150 -0.03 9.63 21.03
N ALA A 151 -1.15 9.13 20.50
CA ALA A 151 -2.39 8.97 21.24
C ALA A 151 -2.42 7.72 22.14
N PHE A 152 -1.54 6.76 21.93
CA PHE A 152 -1.53 5.49 22.65
C PHE A 152 -0.23 5.34 23.47
N SER A 153 -0.37 5.35 24.80
CA SER A 153 0.76 5.42 25.75
C SER A 153 1.92 4.44 25.45
N PRO A 154 1.67 3.13 25.19
CA PRO A 154 2.74 2.19 24.85
C PRO A 154 3.57 2.54 23.61
N THR A 155 3.02 3.33 22.69
CA THR A 155 3.68 3.74 21.43
C THR A 155 4.05 5.22 21.40
N ALA A 156 3.76 5.99 22.43
CA ALA A 156 3.88 7.45 22.42
C ALA A 156 5.33 7.94 22.33
N ASP A 157 6.27 7.20 22.90
CA ASP A 157 7.70 7.52 22.88
C ASP A 157 8.42 7.05 21.61
N LEU A 158 7.71 6.38 20.71
CA LEU A 158 8.30 5.86 19.48
C LEU A 158 8.50 6.99 18.45
N GLY A 159 9.71 7.06 17.91
CA GLY A 159 10.09 8.07 16.92
C GLY A 159 9.49 7.85 15.53
N LEU A 160 9.72 8.82 14.65
CA LEU A 160 9.20 8.83 13.27
C LEU A 160 9.53 7.57 12.45
N VAL A 161 10.73 7.02 12.64
CA VAL A 161 11.18 5.79 11.94
C VAL A 161 10.37 4.57 12.35
N ALA A 162 9.95 4.50 13.62
CA ALA A 162 9.06 3.44 14.10
C ALA A 162 7.66 3.55 13.49
N GLY A 163 7.12 4.77 13.45
CA GLY A 163 5.88 5.06 12.73
C GLY A 163 5.97 4.65 11.26
N LEU A 164 7.12 4.86 10.61
CA LEU A 164 7.33 4.56 9.19
C LEU A 164 7.37 3.04 8.96
N THR A 165 8.03 2.32 9.86
CA THR A 165 8.07 0.85 9.86
C THR A 165 6.65 0.28 9.98
N VAL A 166 5.89 0.74 10.97
CA VAL A 166 4.51 0.27 11.20
C VAL A 166 3.58 0.65 10.06
N PHE A 167 3.72 1.86 9.51
CA PHE A 167 2.96 2.29 8.34
C PHE A 167 3.20 1.37 7.14
N VAL A 168 4.46 1.00 6.86
CA VAL A 168 4.81 0.08 5.78
C VAL A 168 4.26 -1.33 6.02
N PHE A 169 4.47 -1.89 7.19
CA PHE A 169 3.99 -3.24 7.52
C PHE A 169 2.46 -3.32 7.52
N GLY A 170 1.78 -2.29 8.03
CA GLY A 170 0.33 -2.16 7.93
C GLY A 170 -0.15 -2.04 6.48
N SER A 171 0.51 -1.24 5.65
CA SER A 171 0.19 -1.12 4.22
C SER A 171 0.33 -2.46 3.49
N LEU A 172 1.40 -3.21 3.77
CA LEU A 172 1.58 -4.56 3.25
C LEU A 172 0.47 -5.52 3.72
N GLY A 173 0.07 -5.43 4.98
CA GLY A 173 -1.01 -6.24 5.55
C GLY A 173 -2.38 -6.00 4.92
N ILE A 174 -2.64 -4.81 4.41
CA ILE A 174 -3.85 -4.49 3.65
C ILE A 174 -3.77 -4.99 2.20
N VAL A 175 -2.57 -5.02 1.61
CA VAL A 175 -2.33 -5.53 0.25
C VAL A 175 -2.47 -7.05 0.19
N PHE A 176 -2.16 -7.77 1.28
CA PHE A 176 -2.42 -9.20 1.38
C PHE A 176 -3.92 -9.50 1.16
N PRO A 177 -4.27 -10.56 0.40
CA PRO A 177 -5.64 -10.85 0.00
C PRO A 177 -6.46 -11.48 1.14
N SER A 178 -6.58 -10.77 2.28
CA SER A 178 -7.50 -11.11 3.36
C SER A 178 -8.76 -10.22 3.30
N PRO A 179 -9.93 -10.70 3.77
CA PRO A 179 -11.15 -9.91 3.80
C PRO A 179 -10.95 -8.58 4.55
N GLY A 180 -10.98 -7.47 3.81
CA GLY A 180 -10.78 -6.12 4.38
C GLY A 180 -9.40 -5.86 4.98
N GLY A 181 -8.39 -6.69 4.71
CA GLY A 181 -7.07 -6.59 5.36
C GLY A 181 -7.04 -7.06 6.82
N MET A 182 -8.17 -7.56 7.34
CA MET A 182 -8.27 -8.02 8.73
C MET A 182 -7.37 -9.25 8.96
N GLY A 183 -6.80 -9.38 10.16
CA GLY A 183 -5.80 -10.41 10.47
C GLY A 183 -4.40 -10.07 9.95
N SER A 184 -4.22 -10.03 8.62
CA SER A 184 -2.92 -9.72 7.98
C SER A 184 -2.36 -8.36 8.41
N TYR A 185 -3.21 -7.32 8.49
CA TYR A 185 -2.83 -6.02 9.04
C TYR A 185 -2.37 -6.11 10.50
N HIS A 186 -3.13 -6.81 11.35
CA HIS A 186 -2.87 -6.88 12.78
C HIS A 186 -1.57 -7.64 13.07
N TYR A 187 -1.36 -8.72 12.34
CA TYR A 187 -0.14 -9.51 12.41
C TYR A 187 1.09 -8.68 12.03
N LEU A 188 1.10 -8.06 10.85
CA LEU A 188 2.28 -7.31 10.38
C LEU A 188 2.53 -6.04 11.20
N VAL A 189 1.50 -5.33 11.64
CA VAL A 189 1.67 -4.20 12.59
C VAL A 189 2.22 -4.70 13.93
N GLY A 190 1.77 -5.88 14.39
CA GLY A 190 2.29 -6.54 15.58
C GLY A 190 3.79 -6.81 15.48
N GLU A 191 4.23 -7.44 14.39
CA GLU A 191 5.66 -7.71 14.12
C GLU A 191 6.47 -6.41 14.04
N ALA A 192 5.95 -5.39 13.36
CA ALA A 192 6.63 -4.11 13.24
C ALA A 192 6.81 -3.40 14.58
N LEU A 193 5.82 -3.46 15.48
CA LEU A 193 5.95 -2.93 16.84
C LEU A 193 6.81 -3.82 17.74
N GLY A 194 6.86 -5.12 17.46
CA GLY A 194 7.81 -6.05 18.05
C GLY A 194 9.25 -5.59 17.87
N PHE A 195 9.61 -5.06 16.69
CA PHE A 195 10.95 -4.51 16.42
C PHE A 195 11.35 -3.36 17.36
N TYR A 196 10.38 -2.75 18.03
CA TYR A 196 10.56 -1.66 18.98
C TYR A 196 10.26 -2.09 20.42
N ASN A 197 10.26 -3.39 20.71
CA ASN A 197 10.05 -3.99 22.03
C ASN A 197 8.70 -3.66 22.67
N ILE A 198 7.67 -3.43 21.85
CA ILE A 198 6.30 -3.31 22.33
C ILE A 198 5.74 -4.71 22.59
N SER A 199 5.05 -4.88 23.73
CA SER A 199 4.44 -6.16 24.10
C SER A 199 3.41 -6.59 23.05
N GLY A 200 3.24 -7.90 22.84
CA GLY A 200 2.26 -8.39 21.85
C GLY A 200 0.83 -7.92 22.13
N ALA A 201 0.47 -7.77 23.41
CA ALA A 201 -0.85 -7.26 23.81
C ALA A 201 -1.03 -5.77 23.46
N ASP A 202 -0.03 -4.95 23.72
CA ASP A 202 -0.06 -3.52 23.37
C ASP A 202 -0.01 -3.31 21.86
N ALA A 203 0.81 -4.10 21.16
CA ALA A 203 0.93 -4.03 19.71
C ALA A 203 -0.37 -4.43 19.00
N PHE A 204 -1.05 -5.47 19.48
CA PHE A 204 -2.36 -5.86 18.97
C PHE A 204 -3.42 -4.79 19.27
N SER A 205 -3.39 -4.20 20.48
CA SER A 205 -4.30 -3.12 20.86
C SER A 205 -4.11 -1.90 19.96
N PHE A 206 -2.87 -1.50 19.71
CA PHE A 206 -2.53 -0.44 18.77
C PHE A 206 -3.07 -0.75 17.36
N ALA A 207 -2.81 -1.96 16.84
CA ALA A 207 -3.29 -2.38 15.53
C ALA A 207 -4.82 -2.29 15.43
N MET A 208 -5.53 -2.75 16.46
CA MET A 208 -6.99 -2.66 16.55
C MET A 208 -7.48 -1.22 16.57
N ILE A 209 -6.87 -0.35 17.38
CA ILE A 209 -7.23 1.08 17.45
C ILE A 209 -7.13 1.70 16.06
N VAL A 210 -5.98 1.57 15.39
CA VAL A 210 -5.79 2.16 14.06
C VAL A 210 -6.75 1.55 13.03
N PHE A 211 -6.87 0.23 13.01
CA PHE A 211 -7.72 -0.46 12.05
C PHE A 211 -9.20 -0.08 12.19
N ILE A 212 -9.71 -0.04 13.43
CA ILE A 212 -11.09 0.35 13.71
C ILE A 212 -11.30 1.83 13.44
N SER A 213 -10.39 2.71 13.87
CA SER A 213 -10.51 4.15 13.61
C SER A 213 -10.63 4.45 12.12
N ILE A 214 -9.77 3.85 11.28
CA ILE A 214 -9.83 4.05 9.83
C ILE A 214 -11.13 3.49 9.25
N ASN A 215 -11.50 2.25 9.59
CA ASN A 215 -12.69 1.63 9.01
C ASN A 215 -14.00 2.30 9.48
N LEU A 216 -14.08 2.69 10.75
CA LEU A 216 -15.27 3.32 11.31
C LEU A 216 -15.42 4.77 10.84
N PHE A 217 -14.38 5.60 10.97
CA PHE A 217 -14.46 7.02 10.66
C PHE A 217 -14.29 7.31 9.16
N CYS A 218 -13.38 6.63 8.46
CA CYS A 218 -13.18 6.90 7.04
C CYS A 218 -14.20 6.16 6.16
N ASN A 219 -14.38 4.85 6.36
CA ASN A 219 -15.20 4.06 5.45
C ASN A 219 -16.69 4.12 5.79
N ILE A 220 -17.05 3.89 7.06
CA ILE A 220 -18.47 3.81 7.46
C ILE A 220 -19.09 5.20 7.60
N PHE A 221 -18.46 6.11 8.35
CA PHE A 221 -19.04 7.42 8.63
C PHE A 221 -19.19 8.30 7.37
N PHE A 222 -18.13 8.49 6.57
CA PHE A 222 -18.27 9.23 5.30
C PHE A 222 -19.13 8.48 4.28
N GLY A 223 -19.05 7.15 4.25
CA GLY A 223 -19.91 6.33 3.38
C GLY A 223 -21.39 6.55 3.66
N LEU A 224 -21.80 6.54 4.93
CA LEU A 224 -23.18 6.81 5.35
C LEU A 224 -23.60 8.24 5.04
N ILE A 225 -22.75 9.23 5.32
CA ILE A 225 -23.02 10.63 4.98
C ILE A 225 -23.30 10.76 3.48
N PHE A 226 -22.49 10.13 2.64
CA PHE A 226 -22.65 10.21 1.20
C PHE A 226 -23.95 9.56 0.72
N VAL A 227 -24.31 8.39 1.27
CA VAL A 227 -25.59 7.71 0.95
C VAL A 227 -26.80 8.56 1.36
N ILE A 228 -26.72 9.29 2.47
CA ILE A 228 -27.81 10.17 2.94
C ILE A 228 -27.90 11.45 2.10
N LEU A 229 -26.75 12.05 1.75
CA LEU A 229 -26.70 13.32 1.00
C LEU A 229 -26.99 13.16 -0.49
N LEU A 230 -26.63 12.03 -1.10
CA LEU A 230 -26.75 11.83 -2.55
C LEU A 230 -28.19 11.96 -3.07
N PRO A 231 -29.23 11.40 -2.41
CA PRO A 231 -30.63 11.64 -2.78
C PRO A 231 -31.04 13.12 -2.68
N ILE A 232 -30.53 13.84 -1.68
CA ILE A 232 -30.87 15.25 -1.43
C ILE A 232 -30.27 16.16 -2.50
N ILE A 233 -29.02 15.90 -2.89
CA ILE A 233 -28.30 16.66 -3.91
C ILE A 233 -28.83 16.31 -5.31
N SER A 234 -29.06 15.03 -5.59
CA SER A 234 -29.59 14.55 -6.88
C SER A 234 -31.01 15.08 -7.18
N LYS A 235 -31.87 15.21 -6.16
CA LYS A 235 -33.21 15.81 -6.30
C LYS A 235 -33.17 17.26 -6.79
N LYS A 236 -32.11 18.00 -6.43
CA LYS A 236 -31.94 19.41 -6.82
C LYS A 236 -31.52 19.56 -8.30
N ASN A 237 -30.71 18.63 -8.82
CA ASN A 237 -30.29 18.65 -10.23
C ASN A 237 -31.39 18.16 -11.19
N THR A 238 -32.17 17.15 -10.80
CA THR A 238 -33.30 16.68 -11.63
C THR A 238 -34.41 17.72 -11.77
N LEU A 239 -34.67 18.52 -10.73
CA LEU A 239 -35.63 19.63 -10.79
C LEU A 239 -35.18 20.81 -11.64
N ASN A 240 -33.87 21.03 -11.82
CA ASN A 240 -33.35 22.10 -12.70
C ASN A 240 -33.33 21.69 -14.17
N ILE A 241 -33.16 20.39 -14.47
CA ILE A 241 -33.22 19.86 -15.84
C ILE A 241 -34.67 19.82 -16.35
N ALA A 242 -35.66 19.58 -15.48
CA ALA A 242 -37.07 19.58 -15.86
C ALA A 242 -37.67 21.01 -16.03
N ARG A 243 -36.88 22.06 -15.81
CA ARG A 243 -37.32 23.47 -15.81
C ARG A 243 -36.68 24.32 -16.92
N ASN A 244 -35.74 23.75 -17.67
CA ASN A 244 -35.20 24.25 -18.94
C ASN A 244 -35.72 23.39 -20.09
#